data_AF-A0A962ZXW7-F1
#
_entry.id   AF-A0A962ZXW7-F1
#
_cell.length_a   1.000
_cell.length_b   1.000
_cell.length_c   1.000
_cell.angle_alpha   90.00
_cell.angle_beta   90.00
_cell.angle_gamma   90.00
#
_symmetry.space_group_name_H-M   'P 1'
#
loop_
_entity.id
_entity.type
_entity.pdbx_description
1 polymer ?
#
loop_
_entity_poly.entity_id
_entity_poly.type
_entity_poly.pdbx_seq_one_letter_code
_entity_poly.pdbx_strand_id
1 'polypeptide(L)'
;MTRLFFAIAFTLGAAAILWMGKGFAGSDTLALLVTSIIGGVYLLGIVELFQYRRATGSLTGALQNIPERGADPAGWLETWLQRLDPALENACRLRIEGDRGGLPAPVFTPYLVGLLVMLGLLGTFIGMVET
;
A
#
# COMPACT_ATOMS: atom_id res chain seq x y z
N MET A 1 -4.87 -1.02 -17.83
CA MET A 1 -6.01 -1.66 -17.13
C MET A 1 -5.91 -1.58 -15.61
N THR A 2 -4.83 -2.03 -14.97
CA THR A 2 -4.67 -2.01 -13.49
C THR A 2 -4.76 -0.63 -12.83
N ARG A 3 -4.38 0.46 -13.52
CA ARG A 3 -4.51 1.84 -13.00
C ARG A 3 -5.97 2.24 -12.78
N LEU A 4 -6.88 1.80 -13.65
CA LEU A 4 -8.30 2.16 -13.60
C LEU A 4 -8.99 1.42 -12.45
N PHE A 5 -8.72 0.12 -12.28
CA PHE A 5 -9.22 -0.66 -11.17
C PHE A 5 -8.82 -0.10 -9.80
N PHE A 6 -7.55 0.31 -9.66
CA PHE A 6 -7.07 0.94 -8.43
C PHE A 6 -7.79 2.25 -8.14
N ALA A 7 -7.94 3.11 -9.15
CA ALA A 7 -8.65 4.38 -9.01
C ALA A 7 -10.12 4.19 -8.64
N ILE A 8 -10.80 3.24 -9.28
CA ILE A 8 -12.21 2.92 -8.99
C ILE A 8 -12.34 2.41 -7.54
N ALA A 9 -11.53 1.43 -7.14
CA ALA A 9 -11.56 0.87 -5.78
C ALA A 9 -11.30 1.96 -4.72
N PHE A 10 -10.36 2.86 -4.99
CA PHE A 10 -10.12 4.04 -4.16
C PHE A 10 -11.38 4.91 -4.06
N THR A 11 -11.92 5.36 -5.19
CA THR A 11 -13.07 6.29 -5.17
C THR A 11 -14.30 5.67 -4.50
N LEU A 12 -14.53 4.38 -4.68
CA LEU A 12 -15.62 3.66 -4.02
C LEU A 12 -15.43 3.58 -2.50
N GLY A 13 -14.22 3.26 -2.04
CA GLY A 13 -13.92 3.24 -0.61
C GLY A 13 -14.09 4.61 0.05
N ALA A 14 -13.55 5.66 -0.58
CA ALA A 14 -13.70 7.03 -0.10
C ALA A 14 -15.18 7.47 -0.08
N ALA A 15 -15.94 7.15 -1.13
CA ALA A 15 -17.37 7.46 -1.20
C ALA A 15 -18.15 6.78 -0.07
N ALA A 16 -17.87 5.50 0.22
CA ALA A 16 -18.51 4.77 1.29
C ALA A 16 -18.26 5.39 2.67
N ILE A 17 -17.01 5.75 2.97
CA ILE A 17 -16.63 6.38 4.26
C ILE A 17 -17.29 7.75 4.41
N LEU A 18 -17.29 8.57 3.35
CA LEU A 18 -17.94 9.89 3.37
C LEU A 18 -19.45 9.80 3.51
N TRP A 19 -20.08 8.81 2.87
CA TRP A 19 -21.52 8.59 2.97
C TRP A 19 -21.92 8.16 4.39
N MET A 20 -21.20 7.20 4.97
CA MET A 20 -21.38 6.80 6.37
C MET A 20 -21.15 7.96 7.34
N GLY A 21 -20.06 8.71 7.17
CA GLY A 21 -19.73 9.84 8.05
C GLY A 21 -20.80 10.93 8.05
N LYS A 22 -21.44 11.19 6.90
CA LYS A 22 -22.60 12.10 6.83
C LYS A 22 -23.81 11.59 7.61
N GLY A 23 -24.03 10.28 7.67
CA GLY A 23 -25.14 9.67 8.41
C GLY A 23 -25.02 9.84 9.94
N PHE A 24 -23.81 9.90 10.46
CA PHE A 24 -23.54 10.08 11.90
C PHE A 24 -23.32 11.53 12.33
N ALA A 25 -23.22 12.46 11.37
CA ALA A 25 -22.96 13.85 11.65
C ALA A 25 -24.11 14.49 12.44
N GLY A 26 -23.89 14.74 13.72
CA GLY A 26 -24.86 15.36 14.63
C GLY A 26 -25.84 14.40 15.31
N SER A 27 -25.76 13.10 15.04
CA SER A 27 -26.59 12.07 15.68
C SER A 27 -25.82 11.29 16.74
N ASP A 28 -24.69 10.71 16.38
CA ASP A 28 -23.87 9.86 17.25
C ASP A 28 -22.39 10.22 17.12
N THR A 29 -21.84 10.76 18.21
CA THR A 29 -20.43 11.20 18.27
C THR A 29 -19.47 10.00 18.28
N LEU A 30 -19.86 8.88 18.89
CA LEU A 30 -19.04 7.67 18.95
C LEU A 30 -18.93 7.03 17.56
N ALA A 31 -20.06 6.86 16.87
CA ALA A 31 -20.08 6.31 15.51
C ALA A 31 -19.29 7.19 14.52
N LEU A 32 -19.38 8.52 14.66
CA LEU A 32 -18.59 9.45 13.85
C LEU A 32 -17.09 9.35 14.14
N LEU A 33 -16.70 9.17 15.40
CA LEU A 33 -15.30 8.95 15.80
C LEU A 33 -14.74 7.65 15.20
N VAL A 34 -15.48 6.54 15.30
CA VAL A 34 -15.10 5.25 14.70
C VAL A 34 -14.98 5.37 13.18
N THR A 35 -15.94 6.02 12.52
CA THR A 35 -15.90 6.27 11.07
C THR A 35 -14.69 7.12 10.67
N SER A 36 -14.31 8.10 11.50
CA SER A 36 -13.12 8.92 11.27
C SER A 36 -11.82 8.12 11.40
N ILE A 37 -11.74 7.20 12.36
CA ILE A 37 -10.60 6.27 12.51
C ILE A 37 -10.48 5.39 11.26
N ILE A 38 -11.59 4.82 10.78
CA ILE A 38 -11.63 4.04 9.54
C ILE A 38 -11.13 4.88 8.36
N GLY A 39 -11.56 6.14 8.26
CA GLY A 39 -11.06 7.11 7.28
C GLY A 39 -9.55 7.33 7.34
N GLY A 40 -8.99 7.48 8.54
CA GLY A 40 -7.55 7.62 8.74
C GLY A 40 -6.76 6.38 8.32
N VAL A 41 -7.20 5.19 8.75
CA VAL A 41 -6.61 3.89 8.38
C VAL A 41 -6.66 3.67 6.88
N TYR A 42 -7.78 4.03 6.25
CA TYR A 42 -7.97 3.98 4.81
C TYR A 42 -6.94 4.86 4.08
N LEU A 43 -6.75 6.12 4.50
CA LEU A 43 -5.74 7.02 3.94
C LEU A 43 -4.30 6.51 4.13
N LEU A 44 -3.99 5.89 5.26
CA LEU A 44 -2.66 5.28 5.47
C LEU A 44 -2.41 4.12 4.48
N GLY A 45 -3.40 3.26 4.29
CA GLY A 45 -3.29 2.15 3.33
C GLY A 45 -3.10 2.65 1.89
N ILE A 46 -3.76 3.74 1.52
CA ILE A 46 -3.57 4.41 0.24
C ILE A 46 -2.12 4.85 0.05
N VAL A 47 -1.57 5.57 1.02
CA VAL A 47 -0.22 6.16 0.93
C VAL A 47 0.81 5.04 0.78
N GLU A 48 0.65 3.95 1.51
CA GLU A 48 1.50 2.77 1.37
C GLU A 48 1.40 2.15 -0.03
N LEU A 49 0.19 1.93 -0.55
CA LEU A 49 0.00 1.34 -1.87
C LEU A 49 0.56 2.22 -2.99
N PHE A 50 0.47 3.55 -2.86
CA PHE A 50 1.10 4.47 -3.81
C PHE A 50 2.62 4.35 -3.82
N GLN A 51 3.25 4.29 -2.64
CA GLN A 51 4.70 4.11 -2.53
C GLN A 51 5.13 2.76 -3.12
N TYR A 52 4.44 1.68 -2.77
CA TYR A 52 4.72 0.34 -3.29
C TYR A 52 4.60 0.27 -4.82
N ARG A 53 3.58 0.92 -5.40
CA ARG A 53 3.39 0.97 -6.86
C ARG A 53 4.47 1.80 -7.55
N ARG A 54 4.94 2.88 -6.93
CA ARG A 54 6.04 3.69 -7.47
C ARG A 54 7.33 2.88 -7.55
N ALA A 55 7.69 2.19 -6.47
CA ALA A 55 8.86 1.32 -6.43
C ALA A 55 8.76 0.18 -7.46
N THR A 56 7.63 -0.53 -7.50
CA THR A 56 7.42 -1.59 -8.51
C THR A 56 7.46 -1.04 -9.95
N GLY A 57 7.03 0.21 -10.14
CA GLY A 57 7.10 0.92 -11.41
C GLY A 57 8.54 1.19 -11.86
N SER A 58 9.43 1.61 -10.96
CA SER A 58 10.85 1.81 -11.30
C SER A 58 11.51 0.50 -11.71
N LEU A 59 11.21 -0.60 -11.02
CA LEU A 59 11.69 -1.94 -11.37
C LEU A 59 11.21 -2.37 -12.76
N THR A 60 9.92 -2.17 -13.05
CA THR A 60 9.36 -2.48 -14.38
C THR A 60 10.05 -1.68 -15.48
N GLY A 61 10.29 -0.38 -15.25
CA GLY A 61 10.99 0.48 -16.21
C GLY A 61 12.46 0.12 -16.40
N ALA A 62 13.14 -0.25 -15.32
CA ALA A 62 14.55 -0.70 -15.36
C ALA A 62 14.71 -2.04 -16.08
N LEU A 63 13.74 -2.96 -15.95
CA LEU A 63 13.73 -4.24 -16.67
C LEU A 63 13.44 -4.09 -18.17
N GLN A 64 12.75 -3.03 -18.59
CA GLN A 64 12.53 -2.73 -20.01
C GLN A 64 13.75 -2.12 -20.70
N ASN A 65 14.69 -1.55 -19.93
CA ASN A 65 15.88 -0.85 -20.43
C ASN A 65 17.15 -1.43 -19.80
N ILE A 66 17.36 -2.73 -20.00
CA ILE A 66 18.56 -3.42 -19.53
C ILE A 66 19.75 -2.95 -20.39
N PRO A 67 20.84 -2.45 -19.78
CA PRO A 67 22.05 -2.06 -20.51
C PRO A 67 22.57 -3.24 -21.34
N GLU A 68 23.03 -2.97 -22.56
CA GLU A 68 23.70 -3.99 -23.36
C GLU A 68 24.95 -4.49 -22.62
N ARG A 69 25.07 -5.82 -22.51
CA ARG A 69 26.08 -6.53 -21.71
C ARG A 69 27.54 -6.22 -22.08
N GLY A 70 27.76 -5.46 -23.16
CA GLY A 70 29.08 -5.15 -23.72
C GLY A 70 29.68 -3.79 -23.32
N ALA A 71 28.95 -2.89 -22.64
CA ALA A 71 29.44 -1.53 -22.40
C ALA A 71 30.40 -1.39 -21.20
N ASP A 72 30.23 -2.20 -20.14
CA ASP A 72 31.14 -2.23 -18.97
C ASP A 72 30.85 -3.48 -18.09
N PRO A 73 31.69 -4.53 -18.13
CA PRO A 73 31.45 -5.78 -17.39
C PRO A 73 31.42 -5.63 -15.86
N ALA A 74 32.07 -4.61 -15.30
CA ALA A 74 32.19 -4.43 -13.86
C ALA A 74 31.22 -3.38 -13.30
N GLY A 75 30.92 -2.31 -14.07
CA GLY A 75 30.11 -1.18 -13.61
C GLY A 75 28.62 -1.19 -14.02
N TRP A 76 28.21 -2.10 -14.91
CA TRP A 76 26.83 -2.08 -15.44
C TRP A 76 25.76 -2.31 -14.37
N LEU A 77 26.03 -3.16 -13.37
CA LEU A 77 25.08 -3.52 -12.32
C LEU A 77 24.77 -2.31 -11.43
N GLU A 78 25.80 -1.59 -10.99
CA GLU A 78 25.65 -0.39 -10.17
C GLU A 78 24.85 0.68 -10.92
N THR A 79 25.21 0.90 -12.18
CA THR A 79 24.51 1.87 -13.05
C THR A 79 23.04 1.51 -13.27
N TRP A 80 22.72 0.21 -13.32
CA TRP A 80 21.35 -0.27 -13.44
C TRP A 80 20.59 -0.15 -12.11
N LEU A 81 21.23 -0.47 -10.99
CA LEU A 81 20.64 -0.39 -9.65
C LEU A 81 20.25 1.06 -9.29
N GLN A 82 21.07 2.06 -9.64
CA GLN A 82 20.78 3.49 -9.42
C GLN A 82 19.50 3.99 -10.12
N ARG A 83 18.91 3.21 -11.04
CA ARG A 83 17.63 3.52 -11.69
C ARG A 83 16.43 3.02 -10.90
N LEU A 84 16.65 2.16 -9.91
CA LEU A 84 15.61 1.62 -9.05
C LEU A 84 15.27 2.61 -7.93
N ASP A 85 14.12 2.39 -7.32
CA ASP A 85 13.80 3.03 -6.04
C ASP A 85 14.79 2.51 -4.97
N PRO A 86 15.29 3.38 -4.06
CA PRO A 86 16.24 2.98 -3.02
C PRO A 86 15.76 1.79 -2.16
N ALA A 87 14.44 1.62 -2.00
CA ALA A 87 13.89 0.47 -1.29
C ALA A 87 14.14 -0.88 -1.97
N LEU A 88 14.44 -0.88 -3.28
CA LEU A 88 14.62 -2.08 -4.10
C LEU A 88 16.08 -2.40 -4.42
N GLU A 89 16.99 -1.43 -4.36
CA GLU A 89 18.39 -1.61 -4.76
C GLU A 89 19.06 -2.82 -4.08
N ASN A 90 19.01 -2.87 -2.75
CA ASN A 90 19.64 -3.94 -1.98
C ASN A 90 18.98 -5.30 -2.25
N ALA A 91 17.64 -5.34 -2.30
CA ALA A 91 16.89 -6.57 -2.57
C ALA A 91 17.14 -7.12 -3.98
N CYS A 92 17.33 -6.25 -4.97
CA CYS A 92 17.70 -6.62 -6.33
C CYS A 92 19.17 -7.04 -6.43
N ARG A 93 20.09 -6.34 -5.77
CA ARG A 93 21.52 -6.70 -5.73
C ARG A 93 21.72 -8.12 -5.19
N LEU A 94 21.16 -8.41 -4.01
CA LEU A 94 21.24 -9.73 -3.39
C LEU A 94 20.72 -10.83 -4.33
N ARG A 95 19.55 -10.60 -4.97
CA ARG A 95 18.99 -11.57 -5.93
C ARG A 95 19.88 -11.81 -7.15
N ILE A 96 20.55 -10.79 -7.65
CA ILE A 96 21.41 -10.90 -8.85
C ILE A 96 22.73 -11.59 -8.51
N GLU A 97 23.28 -11.30 -7.33
CA GLU A 97 24.52 -11.91 -6.82
C GLU A 97 24.32 -13.36 -6.32
N GLY A 98 23.08 -13.84 -6.31
CA GLY A 98 22.73 -15.23 -5.96
C GLY A 98 22.35 -15.43 -4.49
N ASP A 99 22.25 -14.35 -3.72
CA ASP A 99 21.75 -14.37 -2.35
C ASP A 99 20.21 -14.25 -2.27
N ARG A 100 19.63 -14.79 -1.21
CA ARG A 100 18.18 -14.85 -1.01
C ARG A 100 17.68 -13.58 -0.31
N GLY A 101 17.38 -12.54 -1.08
CA GLY A 101 16.63 -11.37 -0.59
C GLY A 101 15.12 -11.49 -0.85
N GLY A 102 14.26 -11.13 0.10
CA GLY A 102 12.84 -10.86 -0.17
C GLY A 102 12.69 -9.55 -0.97
N LEU A 103 11.66 -9.41 -1.82
CA LEU A 103 11.31 -8.07 -2.30
C LEU A 103 10.58 -7.34 -1.16
N PRO A 104 10.76 -6.02 -1.01
CA PRO A 104 10.00 -5.26 -0.04
C PRO A 104 8.50 -5.43 -0.33
N ALA A 105 7.73 -5.80 0.69
CA ALA A 105 6.29 -5.92 0.63
C ALA A 105 5.63 -4.79 1.44
N PRO A 106 4.34 -4.48 1.22
CA PRO A 106 3.60 -3.57 2.09
C PRO A 106 3.66 -4.05 3.55
N VAL A 107 4.11 -3.17 4.45
CA VAL A 107 4.36 -3.48 5.86
C VAL A 107 3.12 -3.18 6.71
N PHE A 108 2.44 -2.06 6.46
CA PHE A 108 1.29 -1.60 7.24
C PHE A 108 -0.01 -2.33 6.89
N THR A 109 -0.21 -2.67 5.62
CA THR A 109 -1.42 -3.33 5.11
C THR A 109 -1.93 -4.47 6.00
N PRO A 110 -1.12 -5.47 6.42
CA PRO A 110 -1.61 -6.54 7.29
C PRO A 110 -2.09 -6.02 8.67
N TYR A 111 -1.42 -5.02 9.23
CA TYR A 111 -1.82 -4.42 10.51
C TYR A 111 -3.09 -3.58 10.39
N LEU A 112 -3.22 -2.81 9.30
CA LEU A 112 -4.42 -2.01 9.03
C LEU A 112 -5.64 -2.92 8.84
N VAL A 113 -5.48 -4.02 8.11
CA VAL A 113 -6.54 -5.04 7.95
C VAL A 113 -6.89 -5.67 9.31
N GLY A 114 -5.91 -6.08 10.10
CA GLY A 114 -6.15 -6.63 11.44
C GLY A 114 -6.89 -5.66 12.35
N LEU A 115 -6.50 -4.38 12.35
CA LEU A 115 -7.17 -3.32 13.10
C LEU A 115 -8.61 -3.12 12.65
N LEU A 116 -8.87 -3.08 11.33
CA LEU A 116 -10.22 -2.97 10.77
C LEU A 116 -11.11 -4.15 11.18
N VAL A 117 -10.57 -5.37 11.19
CA VAL A 117 -11.31 -6.57 11.66
C VAL A 117 -11.64 -6.43 13.15
N MET A 118 -10.67 -6.10 13.99
CA MET A 118 -10.89 -5.92 15.42
C MET A 118 -11.91 -4.82 15.72
N LEU A 119 -11.86 -3.72 14.96
CA LEU A 119 -12.83 -2.63 15.07
C LEU A 119 -14.24 -3.07 14.67
N GLY A 120 -14.37 -3.90 13.63
CA GLY A 120 -15.63 -4.51 13.23
C GLY A 120 -16.21 -5.42 14.33
N LEU A 121 -15.37 -6.27 14.92
CA LEU A 121 -15.78 -7.15 16.02
C LEU A 121 -16.22 -6.35 17.25
N LEU A 122 -15.49 -5.27 17.58
CA LEU A 122 -15.88 -4.36 18.66
C LEU A 122 -17.25 -3.73 18.39
N GLY A 123 -17.51 -3.29 17.15
CA GLY A 123 -18.81 -2.77 16.76
C GLY A 123 -19.94 -3.79 16.95
N THR A 124 -19.72 -5.05 16.55
CA THR A 124 -20.72 -6.11 16.77
C THR A 124 -20.94 -6.42 18.25
N PHE A 125 -19.88 -6.36 19.06
CA PHE A 125 -19.99 -6.58 20.50
C PHE A 125 -20.82 -5.49 21.18
N ILE A 126 -20.55 -4.22 20.87
CA ILE A 126 -21.34 -3.08 21.39
C ILE A 126 -22.80 -3.23 20.98
N GLY A 127 -23.08 -3.54 19.70
CA GLY A 127 -24.45 -3.73 19.22
C GLY A 127 -25.21 -4.83 19.95
N MET A 128 -24.55 -5.91 20.36
CA MET A 128 -25.17 -6.98 21.16
C MET A 128 -25.40 -6.60 22.63
N VAL A 129 -24.64 -5.65 23.17
CA VAL A 129 -24.80 -5.19 24.57
C VAL A 129 -25.94 -4.17 24.70
N GLU A 130 -26.24 -3.42 23.64
CA GLU A 130 -27.33 -2.43 23.65
C GLU A 130 -28.73 -3.00 23.36
N THR A 131 -28.82 -4.21 22.79
CA THR A 131 -30.09 -4.94 22.52
C THR A 131 -30.50 -5.84 23.66
#